data_AF-A0A838EGC8-F1
#
_entry.id   AF-A0A838EGC8-F1
#
_cell.length_a   1.000
_cell.length_b   1.000
_cell.length_c   1.000
_cell.angle_alpha   90.00
_cell.angle_beta   90.00
_cell.angle_gamma   90.00
#
_symmetry.space_group_name_H-M   'P 1'
#
loop_
_entity.id
_entity.type
_entity.pdbx_description
1 polymer ?
#
loop_
_entity_poly.entity_id
_entity_poly.type
_entity_poly.pdbx_seq_one_letter_code
_entity_poly.pdbx_strand_id
1 'polypeptide(L)'
;MAKLIIKELAESRGINRSQLQIKAGVTLPMLNRYWNNDTDSVHLASIDKIAEALGVQVRDLFAPEVIEFKSPDHKARFLRAMQDLGKVWPEEGNKLDPEYAALLYVLTADLSTWQKSSSYVARTGIDIEGLLQEVDFSGGYMVLVQWAGNLFNSQQHIDPVELLRLDESNYRVALTSLTLRKYSFRLKQFTEE
;
A
#
# COMPACT_ATOMS: atom_id res chain seq x y z
N MET A 1 -6.23 11.11 7.96
CA MET A 1 -7.05 11.77 6.93
C MET A 1 -6.26 11.78 5.63
N ALA A 2 -6.91 11.72 4.47
CA ALA A 2 -6.20 11.61 3.19
C ALA A 2 -5.34 12.86 2.95
N LYS A 3 -4.02 12.66 2.80
CA LYS A 3 -3.08 13.73 2.47
C LYS A 3 -3.34 14.18 1.02
N LEU A 4 -3.31 15.47 0.75
CA LEU A 4 -3.40 16.07 -0.57
C LEU A 4 -1.99 16.33 -1.12
N ILE A 5 -1.81 16.11 -2.43
CA ILE A 5 -0.57 16.35 -3.19
C ILE A 5 -0.71 17.50 -4.20
N ILE A 6 -1.59 18.46 -3.88
CA ILE A 6 -1.91 19.61 -4.75
C ILE A 6 -0.64 20.43 -5.04
N LYS A 7 0.21 20.64 -4.04
CA LYS A 7 1.44 21.43 -4.16
C LYS A 7 2.38 20.79 -5.19
N GLU A 8 2.68 19.50 -5.01
CA GLU A 8 3.59 18.73 -5.85
C GLU A 8 3.07 18.65 -7.29
N LEU A 9 1.75 18.47 -7.47
CA LEU A 9 1.12 18.46 -8.79
C LEU A 9 1.12 19.82 -9.50
N ALA A 10 0.96 20.90 -8.76
CA ALA A 10 1.02 22.25 -9.32
C ALA A 10 2.45 22.63 -9.71
N GLU A 11 3.43 22.36 -8.84
CA GLU A 11 4.84 22.64 -9.06
C GLU A 11 5.41 21.85 -10.26
N SER A 12 5.05 20.57 -10.40
CA SER A 12 5.43 19.75 -11.57
C SER A 12 4.85 20.25 -12.90
N ARG A 13 3.81 21.10 -12.86
CA ARG A 13 3.21 21.77 -14.02
C ARG A 13 3.67 23.23 -14.17
N GLY A 14 4.63 23.68 -13.35
CA GLY A 14 5.12 25.05 -13.35
C GLY A 14 4.09 26.07 -12.86
N ILE A 15 3.07 25.64 -12.11
CA ILE A 15 2.00 26.49 -11.59
C ILE A 15 2.28 26.77 -10.11
N ASN A 16 2.44 28.04 -9.76
CA ASN A 16 2.55 28.44 -8.35
C ASN A 16 1.16 28.57 -7.68
N ARG A 17 1.13 28.65 -6.35
CA ARG A 17 -0.11 28.72 -5.56
C ARG A 17 -1.06 29.84 -6.00
N SER A 18 -0.54 31.03 -6.25
CA SER A 18 -1.37 32.18 -6.68
C SER A 18 -1.96 31.97 -8.07
N GLN A 19 -1.19 31.41 -9.00
CA GLN A 19 -1.68 31.06 -10.34
C GLN A 19 -2.76 29.98 -10.26
N LEU A 20 -2.57 28.95 -9.44
CA LEU A 20 -3.57 27.90 -9.24
C LEU A 20 -4.86 28.47 -8.64
N GLN A 21 -4.75 29.37 -7.66
CA GLN A 21 -5.90 30.03 -7.04
C GLN A 21 -6.76 30.76 -8.07
N ILE A 22 -6.13 31.56 -8.92
CA ILE A 22 -6.81 32.32 -9.99
C ILE A 22 -7.44 31.35 -10.99
N LYS A 23 -6.67 30.34 -11.45
CA LYS A 23 -7.12 29.38 -12.47
C LYS A 23 -8.29 28.52 -11.99
N ALA A 24 -8.27 28.09 -10.74
CA ALA A 24 -9.32 27.26 -10.15
C ALA A 24 -10.52 28.09 -9.63
N GLY A 25 -10.41 29.42 -9.53
CA GLY A 25 -11.49 30.26 -9.01
C GLY A 25 -11.87 29.93 -7.56
N VAL A 26 -10.88 29.57 -6.74
CA VAL A 26 -11.04 29.24 -5.32
C VAL A 26 -10.51 30.36 -4.43
N THR A 27 -10.87 30.37 -3.14
CA THR A 27 -10.33 31.38 -2.21
C THR A 27 -8.90 31.01 -1.79
N LEU A 28 -8.02 32.02 -1.69
CA LEU A 28 -6.63 31.81 -1.30
C LEU A 28 -6.48 31.18 0.11
N PRO A 29 -7.28 31.54 1.14
CA PRO A 29 -7.20 30.89 2.44
C PRO A 29 -7.55 29.39 2.38
N MET A 30 -8.55 29.01 1.58
CA MET A 30 -8.93 27.61 1.41
C MET A 30 -7.85 26.84 0.66
N LEU A 31 -7.36 27.39 -0.46
CA LEU A 31 -6.27 26.76 -1.19
C LEU A 31 -5.02 26.62 -0.29
N ASN A 32 -4.71 27.62 0.54
CA ASN A 32 -3.56 27.56 1.44
C ASN A 32 -3.67 26.43 2.47
N ARG A 33 -4.88 26.19 3.02
CA ARG A 33 -5.12 25.03 3.90
C ARG A 33 -4.86 23.72 3.18
N TYR A 34 -5.43 23.55 1.98
CA TYR A 34 -5.25 22.33 1.18
C TYR A 34 -3.80 22.12 0.72
N TRP A 35 -3.14 23.21 0.34
CA TRP A 35 -1.75 23.24 -0.10
C TRP A 35 -0.77 22.78 0.98
N ASN A 36 -1.08 23.06 2.26
CA ASN A 36 -0.24 22.70 3.40
C ASN A 36 -0.80 21.51 4.21
N ASN A 37 -1.87 20.86 3.75
CA ASN A 37 -2.57 19.80 4.49
C ASN A 37 -3.07 20.22 5.90
N ASP A 38 -3.36 21.52 6.08
CA ASP A 38 -3.89 22.09 7.33
C ASP A 38 -5.43 22.14 7.28
N THR A 39 -6.06 20.97 7.24
CA THR A 39 -7.52 20.85 7.17
C THR A 39 -8.04 19.51 7.65
N ASP A 40 -9.21 19.52 8.29
CA ASP A 40 -9.97 18.34 8.71
C ASP A 40 -11.03 17.85 7.72
N SER A 41 -11.27 18.61 6.66
CA SER A 41 -12.27 18.27 5.65
C SER A 41 -11.99 18.93 4.31
N VAL A 42 -12.41 18.27 3.24
CA VAL A 42 -12.34 18.81 1.88
C VAL A 42 -13.74 19.07 1.33
N HIS A 43 -13.93 20.24 0.74
CA HIS A 43 -15.15 20.57 0.01
C HIS A 43 -15.02 20.04 -1.42
N LEU A 44 -15.89 19.10 -1.80
CA LEU A 44 -15.84 18.44 -3.12
C LEU A 44 -15.83 19.45 -4.27
N ALA A 45 -16.73 20.45 -4.25
CA ALA A 45 -16.79 21.47 -5.29
C ALA A 45 -15.49 22.29 -5.45
N SER A 46 -14.72 22.44 -4.37
CA SER A 46 -13.43 23.15 -4.41
C SER A 46 -12.34 22.26 -4.98
N ILE A 47 -12.33 20.98 -4.58
CA ILE A 47 -11.39 19.97 -5.06
C ILE A 47 -11.61 19.69 -6.55
N ASP A 48 -12.86 19.62 -7.01
CA ASP A 48 -13.21 19.48 -8.44
C ASP A 48 -12.60 20.62 -9.27
N LYS A 49 -12.79 21.87 -8.85
CA LYS A 49 -12.22 23.04 -9.54
C LYS A 49 -10.69 23.03 -9.58
N ILE A 50 -10.05 22.59 -8.50
CA ILE A 50 -8.60 22.47 -8.44
C ILE A 50 -8.12 21.36 -9.40
N ALA A 51 -8.84 20.23 -9.45
CA ALA A 51 -8.54 19.13 -10.36
C ALA A 51 -8.66 19.56 -11.82
N GLU A 52 -9.75 20.25 -12.18
CA GLU A 52 -9.97 20.83 -13.51
C GLU A 52 -8.85 21.83 -13.89
N ALA A 53 -8.49 22.73 -12.98
CA ALA A 53 -7.42 23.70 -13.22
C ALA A 53 -6.05 23.04 -13.44
N LEU A 54 -5.81 21.89 -12.82
CA LEU A 54 -4.59 21.09 -12.98
C LEU A 54 -4.68 20.08 -14.14
N GLY A 55 -5.86 19.89 -14.73
CA GLY A 55 -6.10 18.91 -15.79
C GLY A 55 -5.96 17.47 -15.32
N VAL A 56 -6.38 17.18 -14.09
CA VAL A 56 -6.33 15.84 -13.46
C VAL A 56 -7.69 15.41 -12.94
N GLN A 57 -7.83 14.15 -12.54
CA GLN A 57 -9.02 13.70 -11.81
C GLN A 57 -8.89 14.04 -10.32
N VAL A 58 -10.01 14.20 -9.64
CA VAL A 58 -10.04 14.46 -8.18
C VAL A 58 -9.23 13.46 -7.39
N ARG A 59 -9.32 12.17 -7.72
CA ARG A 59 -8.56 11.11 -7.04
C ARG A 59 -7.05 11.33 -7.10
N ASP A 60 -6.57 11.97 -8.17
CA ASP A 60 -5.13 12.18 -8.38
C ASP A 60 -4.60 13.28 -7.44
N LEU A 61 -5.48 14.10 -6.85
CA LEU A 61 -5.10 15.15 -5.89
C LEU A 61 -4.78 14.58 -4.50
N PHE A 62 -5.13 13.33 -4.23
CA PHE A 62 -4.82 12.67 -2.98
C PHE A 62 -3.48 11.94 -3.10
N ALA A 63 -2.70 12.01 -2.03
CA ALA A 63 -1.50 11.21 -1.88
C ALA A 63 -1.88 9.74 -2.07
N PRO A 64 -1.03 8.96 -2.78
CA PRO A 64 -1.21 7.53 -2.86
C PRO A 64 -1.28 6.95 -1.44
N GLU A 65 -2.08 5.89 -1.25
CA GLU A 65 -2.17 5.18 0.03
C GLU A 65 -0.76 4.85 0.53
N VAL A 66 -0.44 5.36 1.72
CA VAL A 66 0.85 5.07 2.36
C VAL A 66 0.75 3.68 2.95
N ILE A 67 1.62 2.78 2.50
CA ILE A 67 1.72 1.44 3.06
C ILE A 67 2.45 1.55 4.41
N GLU A 68 1.70 1.41 5.50
CA GLU A 68 2.25 1.41 6.86
C GLU A 68 2.75 0.02 7.25
N PHE A 69 4.07 -0.15 7.41
CA PHE A 69 4.65 -1.38 7.91
C PHE A 69 4.61 -1.44 9.44
N LYS A 70 4.40 -2.64 10.00
CA LYS A 70 4.52 -2.90 11.44
C LYS A 70 5.80 -2.34 12.09
N SER A 71 6.92 -2.38 11.37
CA SER A 71 8.21 -1.89 11.82
C SER A 71 9.15 -1.60 10.64
N PRO A 72 10.25 -0.85 10.87
CA PRO A 72 11.31 -0.70 9.87
C PRO A 72 11.88 -2.06 9.41
N ASP A 73 12.00 -3.03 10.32
CA ASP A 73 12.49 -4.36 9.97
C ASP A 73 11.52 -5.14 9.10
N HIS A 74 10.21 -4.98 9.31
CA HIS A 74 9.21 -5.55 8.41
C HIS A 74 9.38 -4.98 6.99
N LYS A 75 9.49 -3.66 6.86
CA LYS A 75 9.76 -3.00 5.57
C LYS A 75 11.04 -3.52 4.91
N ALA A 76 12.13 -3.62 5.67
CA ALA A 76 13.40 -4.12 5.15
C ALA A 76 13.30 -5.58 4.66
N ARG A 77 12.67 -6.46 5.44
CA ARG A 77 12.45 -7.87 5.04
C ARG A 77 11.59 -7.98 3.79
N PHE A 78 10.49 -7.24 3.74
CA PHE A 78 9.58 -7.20 2.59
C PHE A 78 10.31 -6.80 1.30
N LEU A 79 11.01 -5.67 1.33
CA LEU A 79 11.71 -5.14 0.15
C LEU A 79 12.81 -6.08 -0.30
N ARG A 80 13.57 -6.64 0.65
CA ARG A 80 14.61 -7.62 0.36
C ARG A 80 14.04 -8.88 -0.27
N ALA A 81 12.97 -9.46 0.29
CA ALA A 81 12.34 -10.65 -0.27
C ALA A 81 11.81 -10.42 -1.69
N MET A 82 11.18 -9.26 -1.94
CA MET A 82 10.72 -8.89 -3.29
C MET A 82 11.87 -8.80 -4.30
N GLN A 83 13.01 -8.25 -3.89
CA GLN A 83 14.22 -8.14 -4.72
C GLN A 83 14.89 -9.49 -4.95
N ASP A 84 15.13 -10.26 -3.90
CA ASP A 84 15.79 -11.56 -3.94
C ASP A 84 15.02 -12.57 -4.81
N LEU A 85 13.67 -12.49 -4.81
CA LEU A 85 12.80 -13.32 -5.65
C LEU A 85 12.63 -12.79 -7.09
N GLY A 86 13.18 -11.62 -7.42
CA GLY A 86 13.03 -10.99 -8.73
C GLY A 86 11.58 -10.60 -9.04
N LYS A 87 10.83 -10.14 -8.02
CA LYS A 87 9.42 -9.74 -8.09
C LYS A 87 9.22 -8.23 -8.13
N VAL A 88 10.32 -7.51 -8.33
CA VAL A 88 10.35 -6.14 -8.80
C VAL A 88 10.63 -6.18 -10.30
N TRP A 89 9.76 -5.58 -11.11
CA TRP A 89 9.84 -5.60 -12.58
C TRP A 89 10.46 -4.29 -13.10
N PRO A 90 11.75 -4.29 -13.50
CA PRO A 90 12.43 -3.08 -13.94
C PRO A 90 11.82 -2.49 -15.21
N GLU A 91 11.39 -3.35 -16.14
CA GLU A 91 10.75 -3.00 -17.40
C GLU A 91 9.43 -2.24 -17.21
N GLU A 92 8.74 -2.48 -16.09
CA GLU A 92 7.54 -1.76 -15.70
C GLU A 92 7.84 -0.60 -14.75
N GLY A 93 9.06 -0.06 -14.73
CA GLY A 93 9.47 1.05 -13.88
C GLY A 93 9.51 0.67 -12.40
N ASN A 94 10.12 -0.47 -12.09
CA ASN A 94 10.24 -1.06 -10.75
C ASN A 94 8.90 -1.29 -10.07
N LYS A 95 7.91 -1.75 -10.84
CA LYS A 95 6.61 -2.18 -10.31
C LYS A 95 6.78 -3.46 -9.52
N LEU A 96 6.04 -3.60 -8.43
CA LEU A 96 5.97 -4.82 -7.65
C LEU A 96 4.94 -5.76 -8.25
N ASP A 97 5.28 -7.04 -8.33
CA ASP A 97 4.31 -8.11 -8.57
C ASP A 97 3.22 -8.04 -7.47
N PRO A 98 1.93 -7.79 -7.80
CA PRO A 98 0.90 -7.57 -6.79
C PRO A 98 0.57 -8.80 -5.94
N GLU A 99 0.75 -10.00 -6.48
CA GLU A 99 0.48 -11.27 -5.79
C GLU A 99 1.56 -11.51 -4.74
N TYR A 100 2.82 -11.42 -5.17
CA TYR A 100 3.96 -11.53 -4.28
C TYR A 100 4.01 -10.38 -3.27
N ALA A 101 3.64 -9.15 -3.66
CA ALA A 101 3.62 -8.01 -2.75
C ALA A 101 2.64 -8.25 -1.60
N ALA A 102 1.40 -8.67 -1.89
CA ALA A 102 0.42 -8.96 -0.87
C ALA A 102 0.85 -10.13 0.04
N LEU A 103 1.34 -11.21 -0.56
CA LEU A 103 1.81 -12.40 0.14
C LEU A 103 2.99 -12.10 1.06
N LEU A 104 4.07 -11.54 0.52
CA LEU A 104 5.30 -11.28 1.26
C LEU A 104 5.11 -10.20 2.32
N TYR A 105 4.24 -9.23 2.10
CA TYR A 105 3.90 -8.26 3.13
C TYR A 105 3.28 -8.92 4.38
N VAL A 106 2.46 -9.96 4.19
CA VAL A 106 1.94 -10.73 5.34
C VAL A 106 3.04 -11.60 5.96
N LEU A 107 3.75 -12.40 5.14
CA LEU A 107 4.72 -13.37 5.64
C LEU A 107 5.96 -12.74 6.28
N THR A 108 6.34 -11.53 5.86
CA THR A 108 7.50 -10.80 6.40
C THR A 108 7.16 -9.87 7.58
N ALA A 109 5.87 -9.78 7.95
CA ALA A 109 5.37 -8.94 9.04
C ALA A 109 6.18 -9.13 10.32
N ASP A 110 6.44 -10.39 10.68
CA ASP A 110 7.20 -10.78 11.87
C ASP A 110 8.36 -11.69 11.49
N LEU A 111 9.48 -11.58 12.20
CA LEU A 111 10.70 -12.34 11.90
C LEU A 111 10.47 -13.86 12.03
N SER A 112 9.74 -14.28 13.05
CA SER A 112 9.44 -15.70 13.30
C SER A 112 8.58 -16.31 12.19
N THR A 113 7.56 -15.58 11.73
CA THR A 113 6.71 -15.99 10.59
C THR A 113 7.53 -16.12 9.33
N TRP A 114 8.41 -15.16 9.05
CA TRP A 114 9.28 -15.21 7.87
C TRP A 114 10.27 -16.37 7.92
N GLN A 115 10.92 -16.60 9.06
CA GLN A 115 11.86 -17.70 9.22
C GLN A 115 11.20 -19.06 8.98
N LYS A 116 9.95 -19.23 9.41
CA LYS A 116 9.18 -20.46 9.21
C LYS A 116 8.67 -20.64 7.78
N SER A 117 8.35 -19.55 7.08
CA SER A 117 7.67 -19.60 5.78
C SER A 117 8.60 -19.42 4.57
N SER A 118 9.78 -18.81 4.75
CA SER A 118 10.65 -18.41 3.64
C SER A 118 11.10 -19.57 2.75
N SER A 119 11.28 -20.78 3.31
CA SER A 119 11.63 -21.99 2.54
C SER A 119 10.54 -22.46 1.58
N TYR A 120 9.28 -22.06 1.80
CA TYR A 120 8.14 -22.42 0.96
C TYR A 120 7.90 -21.38 -0.15
N VAL A 121 8.61 -20.25 -0.13
CA VAL A 121 8.46 -19.17 -1.10
C VAL A 121 9.58 -19.24 -2.14
N ALA A 122 9.20 -19.43 -3.39
CA ALA A 122 10.11 -19.45 -4.52
C ALA A 122 9.74 -18.39 -5.56
N ARG A 123 10.66 -18.13 -6.49
CA ARG A 123 10.41 -17.22 -7.62
C ARG A 123 9.25 -17.70 -8.51
N THR A 124 9.02 -19.00 -8.58
CA THR A 124 8.01 -19.64 -9.43
C THR A 124 6.66 -19.85 -8.75
N GLY A 125 6.58 -19.75 -7.43
CA GLY A 125 5.34 -19.87 -6.68
C GLY A 125 5.58 -19.95 -5.18
N ILE A 126 4.53 -20.23 -4.43
CA ILE A 126 4.60 -20.56 -3.00
C ILE A 126 3.85 -21.85 -2.73
N ASP A 127 4.42 -22.71 -1.88
CA ASP A 127 3.75 -23.90 -1.38
C ASP A 127 3.03 -23.59 -0.05
N ILE A 128 1.83 -23.02 -0.15
CA ILE A 128 1.01 -22.68 1.03
C ILE A 128 0.47 -23.94 1.71
N GLU A 129 0.15 -24.98 0.94
CA GLU A 129 -0.40 -26.22 1.49
C GLU A 129 0.64 -26.92 2.35
N GLY A 130 1.87 -27.12 1.83
CA GLY A 130 2.98 -27.67 2.60
C GLY A 130 3.29 -26.81 3.82
N LEU A 131 3.30 -25.48 3.67
CA LEU A 131 3.51 -24.55 4.79
C LEU A 131 2.50 -24.73 5.91
N LEU A 132 1.20 -24.86 5.60
CA LEU A 132 0.14 -25.01 6.60
C LEU A 132 0.10 -26.42 7.22
N GLN A 133 0.59 -27.44 6.51
CA GLN A 133 0.64 -28.82 7.01
C GLN A 133 1.86 -29.09 7.90
N GLU A 134 3.02 -28.52 7.57
CA GLU A 134 4.30 -28.86 8.20
C GLU A 134 4.68 -27.90 9.33
N VAL A 135 4.16 -26.68 9.33
CA VAL A 135 4.54 -25.64 10.29
C VAL A 135 3.41 -25.36 11.27
N ASP A 136 3.73 -25.47 12.55
CA ASP A 136 2.83 -25.05 13.62
C ASP A 136 2.81 -23.51 13.77
N PHE A 137 1.65 -22.92 13.48
CA PHE A 137 1.33 -21.51 13.66
C PHE A 137 0.32 -21.34 14.79
N SER A 138 0.56 -20.38 15.68
CA SER A 138 -0.49 -19.97 16.62
C SER A 138 -1.66 -19.34 15.85
N GLY A 139 -2.86 -19.43 16.42
CA GLY A 139 -4.12 -19.19 15.68
C GLY A 139 -4.16 -17.93 14.82
N GLY A 140 -3.70 -16.78 15.34
CA GLY A 140 -3.68 -15.53 14.56
C GLY A 140 -2.72 -15.56 13.37
N TYR A 141 -1.54 -16.17 13.51
CA TYR A 141 -0.62 -16.33 12.39
C TYR A 141 -1.13 -17.32 11.35
N MET A 142 -1.81 -18.39 11.79
CA MET A 142 -2.43 -19.34 10.86
C MET A 142 -3.46 -18.65 9.96
N VAL A 143 -4.33 -17.82 10.56
CA VAL A 143 -5.29 -16.97 9.83
C VAL A 143 -4.57 -16.06 8.82
N LEU A 144 -3.47 -15.43 9.21
CA LEU A 144 -2.69 -14.60 8.29
C LEU A 144 -2.04 -15.37 7.14
N VAL A 145 -1.49 -16.56 7.38
CA VAL A 145 -0.88 -17.38 6.32
C VAL A 145 -1.94 -17.86 5.33
N GLN A 146 -3.11 -18.29 5.82
CA GLN A 146 -4.26 -18.63 4.98
C GLN A 146 -4.74 -17.43 4.16
N TRP A 147 -4.83 -16.24 4.79
CA TRP A 147 -5.14 -14.98 4.12
C TRP A 147 -4.15 -14.66 3.00
N ALA A 148 -2.85 -14.77 3.28
CA ALA A 148 -1.79 -14.53 2.31
C ALA A 148 -1.90 -15.50 1.11
N GLY A 149 -2.16 -16.78 1.37
CA GLY A 149 -2.40 -17.78 0.32
C GLY A 149 -3.64 -17.48 -0.52
N ASN A 150 -4.74 -17.05 0.11
CA ASN A 150 -5.94 -16.62 -0.60
C ASN A 150 -5.67 -15.43 -1.53
N LEU A 151 -4.95 -14.41 -1.05
CA LEU A 151 -4.60 -13.23 -1.85
C LEU A 151 -3.65 -13.54 -3.01
N PHE A 152 -2.75 -14.52 -2.84
CA PHE A 152 -1.78 -14.89 -3.84
C PHE A 152 -2.44 -15.53 -5.07
N ASN A 153 -3.20 -16.60 -4.88
CA ASN A 153 -3.77 -17.38 -5.99
C ASN A 153 -5.13 -18.03 -5.67
N SER A 154 -5.78 -17.63 -4.57
CA SER A 154 -7.07 -18.16 -4.12
C SER A 154 -7.09 -19.67 -3.84
N GLN A 155 -5.93 -20.31 -3.62
CA GLN A 155 -5.86 -21.74 -3.27
C GLN A 155 -6.31 -22.03 -1.84
N GLN A 156 -6.38 -21.02 -0.97
CA GLN A 156 -6.89 -21.16 0.38
C GLN A 156 -8.26 -20.51 0.48
N HIS A 157 -9.20 -21.17 1.16
CA HIS A 157 -10.46 -20.54 1.53
C HIS A 157 -10.33 -19.97 2.95
N ILE A 158 -10.73 -18.71 3.12
CA ILE A 158 -10.79 -18.05 4.40
C ILE A 158 -11.94 -17.05 4.38
N ASP A 159 -12.82 -17.14 5.38
CA ASP A 159 -13.89 -16.17 5.54
C ASP A 159 -13.33 -14.86 6.11
N PRO A 160 -13.71 -13.69 5.59
CA PRO A 160 -13.25 -12.40 6.11
C PRO A 160 -13.52 -12.20 7.62
N VAL A 161 -14.50 -12.89 8.18
CA VAL A 161 -14.82 -12.85 9.62
C VAL A 161 -13.68 -13.41 10.47
N GLU A 162 -12.88 -14.34 9.95
CA GLU A 162 -11.73 -14.90 10.67
C GLU A 162 -10.66 -13.84 10.94
N LEU A 163 -10.59 -12.77 10.14
CA LEU A 163 -9.69 -11.65 10.37
C LEU A 163 -10.00 -10.92 11.68
N LEU A 164 -11.24 -10.97 12.18
CA LEU A 164 -11.64 -10.32 13.43
C LEU A 164 -11.04 -11.00 14.68
N ARG A 165 -10.41 -12.17 14.52
CA ARG A 165 -9.69 -12.89 15.59
C ARG A 165 -8.25 -12.41 15.75
N LEU A 166 -7.75 -11.62 14.80
CA LEU A 166 -6.40 -11.07 14.83
C LEU A 166 -6.30 -9.95 15.88
N ASP A 167 -5.13 -9.81 16.50
CA ASP A 167 -4.81 -8.59 17.25
C ASP A 167 -4.77 -7.37 16.30
N GLU A 168 -4.78 -6.16 16.86
CA GLU A 168 -4.84 -4.93 16.07
C GLU A 168 -3.69 -4.82 15.04
N SER A 169 -2.49 -5.25 15.42
CA SER A 169 -1.30 -5.17 14.55
C SER A 169 -1.41 -6.13 13.36
N ASN A 170 -1.82 -7.36 13.61
CA ASN A 170 -2.06 -8.39 12.60
C ASN A 170 -3.26 -8.07 11.71
N TYR A 171 -4.33 -7.50 12.29
CA TYR A 171 -5.50 -7.04 11.54
C TYR A 171 -5.13 -5.94 10.54
N ARG A 172 -4.32 -4.95 10.96
CA ARG A 172 -3.79 -3.92 10.05
C ARG A 172 -2.96 -4.52 8.93
N VAL A 173 -2.13 -5.53 9.20
CA VAL A 173 -1.39 -6.23 8.15
C VAL A 173 -2.30 -6.89 7.13
N ALA A 174 -3.37 -7.57 7.57
CA ALA A 174 -4.34 -8.20 6.68
C ALA A 174 -5.07 -7.19 5.79
N LEU A 175 -5.41 -6.00 6.31
CA LEU A 175 -6.06 -4.95 5.51
C LEU A 175 -5.08 -4.31 4.51
N THR A 176 -3.86 -4.00 4.94
CA THR A 176 -2.87 -3.39 4.05
C THR A 176 -2.45 -4.31 2.91
N SER A 177 -2.45 -5.63 3.11
CA SER A 177 -2.16 -6.58 2.02
C SER A 177 -3.24 -6.58 0.93
N LEU A 178 -4.51 -6.26 1.24
CA LEU A 178 -5.55 -6.04 0.23
C LEU A 178 -5.23 -4.84 -0.66
N THR A 179 -4.82 -3.73 -0.05
CA THR A 179 -4.40 -2.53 -0.77
C THR A 179 -3.26 -2.86 -1.74
N LEU A 180 -2.22 -3.58 -1.26
CA LEU A 180 -1.10 -4.01 -2.09
C LEU A 180 -1.54 -4.87 -3.27
N ARG A 181 -2.44 -5.84 -3.03
CA ARG A 181 -2.99 -6.71 -4.07
C ARG A 181 -3.79 -5.94 -5.12
N LYS A 182 -4.57 -4.94 -4.67
CA LYS A 182 -5.52 -4.21 -5.52
C LYS A 182 -4.86 -3.16 -6.41
N TYR A 183 -3.94 -2.37 -5.86
CA TYR A 183 -3.53 -1.12 -6.51
C TYR A 183 -2.18 -1.17 -7.22
N SER A 184 -1.41 -2.26 -7.10
CA SER A 184 -0.09 -2.43 -7.75
C SER A 184 0.89 -1.27 -7.46
N PHE A 185 1.84 -1.49 -6.56
CA PHE A 185 2.76 -0.44 -6.12
C PHE A 185 4.11 -0.49 -6.86
N ARG A 186 4.88 0.59 -6.75
CA ARG A 186 6.24 0.73 -7.28
C ARG A 186 7.24 0.91 -6.15
N LEU A 187 8.46 0.42 -6.33
CA LEU A 187 9.51 0.45 -5.31
C LEU A 187 9.73 1.85 -4.71
N LYS A 188 9.67 2.92 -5.54
CA LYS A 188 9.85 4.30 -5.09
C LYS A 188 8.88 4.75 -3.98
N GLN A 189 7.67 4.19 -3.97
CA GLN A 189 6.65 4.51 -2.95
C GLN A 189 7.00 3.98 -1.56
N PHE A 190 8.04 3.14 -1.47
CA PHE A 190 8.55 2.58 -0.23
C PHE A 190 9.93 3.14 0.14
N THR A 191 10.63 3.84 -0.75
CA THR A 191 12.02 4.26 -0.51
C THR A 191 12.18 5.76 -0.28
N GLU A 192 11.09 6.53 -0.29
CA GLU A 192 11.12 7.96 0.02
C GLU A 192 11.11 8.18 1.55
N GLU A 193 12.27 8.58 2.08
CA GLU A 193 12.42 9.40 3.30
C GLU A 193 12.60 10.87 2.90
#